data_AF-A0A1F2TD72-F1
#
_entry.id   AF-A0A1F2TD72-F1
#
_cell.length_a   1.000
_cell.length_b   1.000
_cell.length_c   1.000
_cell.angle_alpha   90.00
_cell.angle_beta   90.00
_cell.angle_gamma   90.00
#
_symmetry.space_group_name_H-M   'P 1'
#
loop_
_entity.id
_entity.type
_entity.pdbx_description
1 polymer ?
#
loop_
_entity_poly.entity_id
_entity_poly.type
_entity_poly.pdbx_seq_one_letter_code
_entity_poly.pdbx_strand_id
1 'polypeptide(L)'
;MSVHAQTPTPTVVESPTVKVLTGLLAPDFQEEMNHMVQALGASCNTCHVPRNFASEDNPTKLVARRMLEMTRAINKQFFPEHKPKPGESVLGRVTCYTCHQGETTPKLPPGQ
;
A
#
# COMPACT_ATOMS: atom_id res chain seq x y z
N MET A 1 -15.45 -37.59 -3.08
CA MET A 1 -16.22 -36.46 -3.65
C MET A 1 -15.27 -35.26 -3.74
N SER A 2 -14.63 -35.07 -4.89
CA SER A 2 -13.63 -34.01 -5.07
C SER A 2 -14.35 -32.68 -5.29
N VAL A 3 -14.41 -31.87 -4.24
CA VAL A 3 -14.88 -30.48 -4.30
C VAL A 3 -13.79 -29.69 -5.01
N HIS A 4 -13.99 -29.41 -6.30
CA HIS A 4 -13.18 -28.41 -7.00
C HIS A 4 -13.56 -27.04 -6.43
N ALA A 5 -12.71 -26.50 -5.55
CA ALA A 5 -12.82 -25.12 -5.12
C ALA A 5 -12.62 -24.24 -6.34
N GLN A 6 -13.69 -23.62 -6.83
CA GLN A 6 -13.62 -22.60 -7.88
C GLN A 6 -12.95 -21.38 -7.25
N THR A 7 -11.72 -21.07 -7.67
CA THR A 7 -11.04 -19.85 -7.25
C THR A 7 -11.89 -18.66 -7.73
N PRO A 8 -12.33 -17.76 -6.83
CA PRO A 8 -13.15 -16.62 -7.23
C PRO A 8 -12.40 -15.78 -8.26
N THR A 9 -13.10 -15.32 -9.31
CA THR A 9 -12.53 -14.36 -10.27
C THR A 9 -12.10 -13.09 -9.52
N PRO A 10 -10.85 -12.63 -9.67
CA PRO A 10 -10.40 -11.40 -9.04
C PRO A 10 -11.26 -10.20 -9.52
N THR A 11 -11.79 -9.43 -8.58
CA THR A 11 -12.57 -8.22 -8.85
C THR A 11 -11.76 -6.97 -8.53
N VAL A 12 -12.08 -5.86 -9.19
CA VAL A 12 -11.48 -4.55 -8.88
C VAL A 12 -12.00 -4.06 -7.53
N VAL A 13 -11.13 -3.45 -6.72
CA VAL A 13 -11.55 -2.83 -5.46
C VAL A 13 -12.28 -1.52 -5.72
N GLU A 14 -13.57 -1.51 -5.44
CA GLU A 14 -14.43 -0.33 -5.57
C GLU A 14 -14.86 0.16 -4.18
N SER A 15 -14.35 1.32 -3.76
CA SER A 15 -14.75 1.98 -2.51
C SER A 15 -14.56 3.48 -2.62
N PRO A 16 -15.51 4.31 -2.14
CA PRO A 16 -15.35 5.78 -2.09
C PRO A 16 -14.13 6.25 -1.28
N THR A 17 -13.58 5.38 -0.43
CA THR A 17 -12.43 5.68 0.45
C THR A 17 -11.09 5.24 -0.13
N VAL A 18 -11.11 4.50 -1.25
CA VAL A 18 -9.93 4.18 -2.07
C VAL A 18 -9.74 5.30 -3.09
N LYS A 19 -8.87 6.26 -2.77
CA LYS A 19 -8.66 7.47 -3.57
C LYS A 19 -7.38 7.45 -4.42
N VAL A 20 -6.39 6.68 -3.97
CA VAL A 20 -5.06 6.62 -4.59
C VAL A 20 -4.90 5.28 -5.30
N LEU A 21 -4.93 4.15 -4.58
CA LEU A 21 -4.79 2.79 -5.12
C LEU A 21 -6.03 2.29 -5.91
N THR A 22 -6.57 3.11 -6.81
CA THR A 22 -7.73 2.79 -7.64
C THR A 22 -7.37 1.83 -8.78
N GLY A 23 -8.33 1.00 -9.21
CA GLY A 23 -8.20 0.14 -10.40
C GLY A 23 -7.40 -1.14 -10.17
N LEU A 24 -6.95 -1.40 -8.94
CA LEU A 24 -6.30 -2.66 -8.58
C LEU A 24 -7.33 -3.78 -8.38
N LEU A 25 -6.96 -4.99 -8.78
CA LEU A 25 -7.69 -6.19 -8.39
C LEU A 25 -7.51 -6.41 -6.88
N ALA A 26 -8.49 -7.04 -6.23
CA ALA A 26 -8.47 -7.30 -4.80
C ALA A 26 -7.19 -7.99 -4.30
N PRO A 27 -6.60 -8.97 -5.01
CA PRO A 27 -5.31 -9.55 -4.61
C PRO A 27 -4.16 -8.54 -4.62
N ASP A 28 -4.03 -7.74 -5.69
CA ASP A 28 -2.96 -6.75 -5.83
C ASP A 28 -3.12 -5.60 -4.82
N PHE A 29 -4.36 -5.20 -4.55
CA PHE A 29 -4.67 -4.20 -3.55
C PHE A 29 -4.28 -4.67 -2.14
N GLN A 30 -4.63 -5.91 -1.80
CA GLN A 30 -4.28 -6.50 -0.51
C GLN A 30 -2.76 -6.67 -0.38
N GLU A 31 -2.09 -7.07 -1.46
CA GLU A 31 -0.64 -7.22 -1.45
C GLU A 31 0.08 -5.89 -1.29
N GLU A 32 -0.41 -4.81 -1.91
CA GLU A 32 0.16 -3.49 -1.68
C GLU A 32 -0.05 -3.03 -0.23
N MET A 33 -1.19 -3.34 0.39
CA MET A 33 -1.38 -3.11 1.83
C MET A 33 -0.38 -3.90 2.67
N ASN A 34 -0.08 -5.14 2.28
CA ASN A 34 0.92 -5.98 2.94
C ASN A 34 2.34 -5.40 2.80
N HIS A 35 2.71 -4.91 1.62
CA HIS A 35 4.00 -4.23 1.40
C HIS A 35 4.15 -3.00 2.30
N MET A 36 3.10 -2.20 2.45
CA MET A 36 3.13 -1.03 3.32
C MET A 36 3.34 -1.41 4.79
N VAL A 37 2.60 -2.38 5.33
CA VAL A 37 2.76 -2.77 6.75
C VAL A 37 4.15 -3.34 7.02
N GLN A 38 4.70 -4.15 6.10
CA GLN A 38 6.06 -4.67 6.20
C GLN A 38 7.10 -3.55 6.17
N ALA A 39 6.92 -2.58 5.26
CA ALA A 39 7.83 -1.47 5.11
C ALA A 39 7.91 -0.54 6.34
N LEU A 40 6.83 -0.50 7.14
CA LEU A 40 6.70 0.33 8.34
C LEU A 40 6.91 -0.46 9.64
N GLY A 41 7.12 -1.78 9.59
CA GLY A 41 7.13 -2.64 10.79
C GLY A 41 5.83 -2.58 11.57
N ALA A 42 4.72 -2.36 10.86
CA ALA A 42 3.41 -2.04 11.45
C ALA A 42 2.43 -3.21 11.30
N SER A 43 1.25 -3.07 11.91
CA SER A 43 0.10 -3.95 11.67
C SER A 43 -1.03 -3.22 10.95
N CYS A 44 -2.00 -3.95 10.41
CA CYS A 44 -3.17 -3.37 9.71
C CYS A 44 -3.91 -2.34 10.57
N ASN A 45 -4.04 -2.61 11.88
CA ASN A 45 -4.77 -1.77 12.83
C ASN A 45 -4.03 -0.45 13.16
N THR A 46 -2.77 -0.32 12.76
CA THR A 46 -2.01 0.95 12.87
C THR A 46 -2.69 2.04 12.07
N CYS A 47 -3.16 1.71 10.86
CA CYS A 47 -3.80 2.65 9.94
C CYS A 47 -5.32 2.44 9.87
N HIS A 48 -5.82 1.22 9.99
CA HIS A 48 -7.25 0.92 9.82
C HIS A 48 -7.99 0.80 11.15
N VAL A 49 -9.27 1.17 11.14
CA VAL A 49 -10.19 0.87 12.25
C VAL A 49 -10.54 -0.62 12.19
N PRO A 50 -10.37 -1.39 13.29
CA PRO A 50 -10.68 -2.81 13.31
C PRO A 50 -12.12 -3.08 12.87
N ARG A 51 -12.31 -4.09 12.02
CA ARG A 51 -13.61 -4.47 11.41
C ARG A 51 -14.27 -3.40 10.53
N ASN A 52 -13.66 -2.22 10.33
CA ASN A 52 -14.13 -1.20 9.40
C ASN A 52 -12.95 -0.53 8.68
N PHE A 53 -12.37 -1.26 7.73
CA PHE A 53 -11.18 -0.80 6.99
C PHE A 53 -11.45 0.42 6.11
N ALA A 54 -12.72 0.64 5.72
CA ALA A 54 -13.14 1.81 4.97
C ALA A 54 -13.20 3.09 5.82
N SER A 55 -13.36 3.00 7.15
CA SER A 55 -13.40 4.17 8.03
C SER A 55 -12.16 5.06 7.86
N GLU A 56 -12.39 6.36 7.95
CA GLU A 56 -11.40 7.43 7.90
C GLU A 56 -11.15 8.04 9.30
N ASP A 57 -11.75 7.45 10.34
CA ASP A 57 -11.71 7.99 11.71
C ASP A 57 -10.34 7.83 12.38
N ASN A 58 -9.47 6.96 11.82
CA ASN A 58 -8.08 6.86 12.23
C ASN A 58 -7.24 7.89 11.43
N PRO A 59 -6.69 8.93 12.07
CA PRO A 59 -5.91 9.97 11.38
C PRO A 59 -4.63 9.42 10.72
N THR A 60 -4.08 8.30 11.21
CA THR A 60 -2.92 7.65 10.59
C THR A 60 -3.22 7.22 9.15
N LYS A 61 -4.46 6.83 8.84
CA LYS A 61 -4.88 6.50 7.47
C LYS A 61 -4.78 7.70 6.53
N LEU A 62 -5.11 8.89 7.02
CA LEU A 62 -5.05 10.13 6.25
C LEU A 62 -3.60 10.51 5.93
N VAL A 63 -2.71 10.37 6.92
CA VAL A 63 -1.26 10.56 6.74
C VAL A 63 -0.71 9.54 5.73
N ALA A 64 -1.04 8.26 5.88
CA ALA A 64 -0.63 7.20 4.96
C ALA A 64 -1.10 7.47 3.53
N ARG A 65 -2.33 7.97 3.34
CA ARG A 65 -2.82 8.39 2.01
C ARG A 65 -1.96 9.50 1.42
N ARG A 66 -1.60 10.50 2.23
CA ARG A 66 -0.73 11.59 1.75
C ARG A 66 0.65 11.08 1.37
N MET A 67 1.19 10.10 2.08
CA MET A 67 2.46 9.45 1.73
C MET A 67 2.34 8.66 0.42
N LEU A 68 1.23 7.96 0.18
CA LEU A 68 0.98 7.29 -1.10
C LEU A 68 0.97 8.28 -2.29
N GLU A 69 0.35 9.44 -2.12
CA GLU A 69 0.37 10.52 -3.13
C GLU A 69 1.81 11.01 -3.39
N MET A 70 2.57 11.26 -2.33
CA MET A 70 3.97 11.69 -2.42
C MET A 70 4.83 10.64 -3.13
N THR A 71 4.75 9.37 -2.74
CA THR A 71 5.54 8.29 -3.33
C THR A 71 5.22 8.12 -4.82
N ARG A 72 3.94 8.23 -5.21
CA ARG A 72 3.56 8.22 -6.63
C ARG A 72 4.12 9.42 -7.39
N ALA A 73 4.09 10.60 -6.79
CA ALA A 73 4.66 11.80 -7.41
C ALA A 73 6.17 11.64 -7.63
N ILE A 74 6.90 11.14 -6.64
CA ILE A 74 8.34 10.86 -6.72
C ILE A 74 8.62 9.87 -7.86
N ASN A 75 7.92 8.73 -7.88
CA ASN A 75 8.13 7.72 -8.92
C ASN A 75 7.80 8.23 -10.32
N LYS A 76 6.69 8.96 -10.47
CA LYS A 76 6.31 9.55 -11.75
C LYS A 76 7.34 10.56 -12.25
N GLN A 77 7.90 11.37 -11.35
CA GLN A 77 8.83 12.43 -11.71
C GLN A 77 10.24 11.89 -12.00
N PHE A 78 10.75 10.98 -11.18
CA PHE A 78 12.16 10.58 -11.22
C PHE A 78 12.39 9.19 -11.80
N PHE A 79 11.37 8.34 -11.87
CA PHE A 79 11.47 6.96 -12.33
C PHE A 79 10.34 6.56 -13.30
N PRO A 80 10.01 7.37 -14.33
CA PRO A 80 8.84 7.13 -15.20
C PRO A 80 8.92 5.82 -16.00
N GLU A 81 10.14 5.38 -16.32
CA GLU A 81 10.40 4.15 -17.08
C GLU A 81 10.32 2.88 -16.23
N HIS A 82 10.33 3.00 -14.90
CA HIS A 82 10.24 1.84 -14.04
C HIS A 82 8.81 1.27 -14.07
N LYS A 83 8.71 -0.02 -14.39
CA LYS A 83 7.46 -0.79 -14.36
C LYS A 83 7.60 -1.91 -13.33
N PRO A 84 6.78 -1.91 -12.25
CA PRO A 84 6.77 -3.00 -11.29
C PRO A 84 6.50 -4.33 -11.97
N LYS A 85 7.23 -5.36 -11.56
CA LYS A 85 6.96 -6.75 -11.96
C LYS A 85 5.84 -7.35 -11.09
N PRO A 86 5.20 -8.45 -11.50
CA PRO A 86 4.27 -9.17 -10.64
C PRO A 86 4.92 -9.50 -9.29
N GLY A 87 4.21 -9.17 -8.20
CA GLY A 87 4.69 -9.35 -6.83
C GLY A 87 5.57 -8.21 -6.28
N GLU A 88 5.96 -7.23 -7.10
CA GLU A 88 6.59 -6.00 -6.60
C GLU A 88 5.52 -4.97 -6.19
N SER A 89 5.90 -3.99 -5.38
CA SER A 89 4.99 -2.90 -5.01
C SER A 89 4.50 -2.13 -6.24
N VAL A 90 3.20 -1.89 -6.31
CA VAL A 90 2.58 -1.16 -7.42
C VAL A 90 2.91 0.34 -7.40
N LEU A 91 3.58 0.83 -6.34
CA LEU A 91 4.01 2.22 -6.24
C LEU A 91 5.19 2.55 -7.14
N GLY A 92 6.01 1.56 -7.49
CA GLY A 92 7.19 1.75 -8.33
C GLY A 92 8.51 1.54 -7.59
N ARG A 93 9.55 2.25 -8.06
CA ARG A 93 10.93 2.05 -7.62
C ARG A 93 11.18 2.55 -6.20
N VAL A 94 10.64 3.72 -5.86
CA VAL A 94 10.62 4.23 -4.49
C VAL A 94 9.38 3.67 -3.81
N THR A 95 9.58 3.07 -2.65
CA THR A 95 8.49 2.51 -1.84
C THR A 95 8.55 3.10 -0.44
N CYS A 96 7.60 2.74 0.43
CA CYS A 96 7.64 3.14 1.82
C CYS A 96 8.94 2.69 2.51
N TYR A 97 9.47 1.52 2.13
CA TYR A 97 10.67 0.93 2.75
C TYR A 97 11.92 1.76 2.48
N THR A 98 11.98 2.48 1.35
CA THR A 98 13.12 3.36 1.02
C THR A 98 13.44 4.34 2.16
N CYS A 99 12.43 4.84 2.86
CA CYS A 99 12.58 5.80 3.95
C CYS A 99 12.29 5.19 5.34
N HIS A 100 11.23 4.40 5.46
CA HIS A 100 10.77 3.86 6.74
C HIS A 100 11.64 2.72 7.26
N GLN A 101 12.18 1.88 6.37
CA GLN A 101 13.13 0.82 6.71
C GLN A 101 12.69 -0.08 7.90
N GLY A 102 11.40 -0.43 7.94
CA GLY A 102 10.82 -1.27 8.99
C GLY A 102 10.33 -0.52 10.23
N GLU A 103 10.28 0.81 10.20
CA GLU A 103 9.85 1.65 11.33
C GLU A 103 8.77 2.65 10.90
N THR A 104 7.82 2.93 11.80
CA THR A 104 6.73 3.90 11.51
C THR A 104 7.23 5.34 11.37
N THR A 105 8.41 5.64 11.93
CA THR A 105 9.10 6.91 11.74
C THR A 105 10.31 6.70 10.82
N PRO A 106 10.45 7.47 9.73
CA PRO A 106 11.60 7.37 8.84
C PRO A 106 12.93 7.55 9.59
N LYS A 107 13.94 6.78 9.22
CA LYS A 107 15.28 6.97 9.77
C LYS A 107 15.87 8.25 9.18
N LEU A 108 16.53 9.02 10.05
CA LEU A 108 17.33 10.15 9.59
C LEU A 108 18.52 9.65 8.76
N PRO A 109 18.96 10.40 7.74
CA PRO A 109 20.22 10.13 7.08
C PRO A 109 21.36 10.09 8.12
N PRO A 110 22.37 9.22 7.96
CA PRO A 110 23.51 9.22 8.87
C PRO A 110 24.15 10.61 8.95
N GLY A 111 24.25 11.18 10.15
CA GLY A 111 24.87 12.49 10.39
C GLY A 111 23.92 13.69 10.42
N GLN A 112 22.60 13.47 10.50
CA GLN A 112 21.60 14.45 10.95
C GLN A 112 20.99 13.98 12.28
#